data_AF-A0A1H4BR23-F1
#
_entry.id   AF-A0A1H4BR23-F1
#
_cell.length_a   1.000
_cell.length_b   1.000
_cell.length_c   1.000
_cell.angle_alpha   90.00
_cell.angle_beta   90.00
_cell.angle_gamma   90.00
#
_symmetry.space_group_name_H-M   'P 1'
#
loop_
_entity.id
_entity.type
_entity.pdbx_description
1 polymer ?
#
loop_
_entity_poly.entity_id
_entity_poly.type
_entity_poly.pdbx_seq_one_letter_code
_entity_poly.pdbx_strand_id
1 'polypeptide(L)'
;MSIDAEYPGYPRHPEHTDWLLELGRATYAAAGLSGIAFDLLRVHSGFESEDLYKDPLGRLLEKLRRTPPAVGGIEDFIALAEDALVVRNDVLHALPVLHGLRRRRSDDLGYVRNYYDLASLREATQVMQNARRKGNEVLYAGGGEAVRRWVESG
;
A
#
# COMPACT_ATOMS: atom_id res chain seq x y z
N MET A 1 40.20 1.68 4.11
CA MET A 1 39.20 2.61 3.55
C MET A 1 37.95 2.51 4.41
N SER A 2 37.57 3.62 5.05
CA SER A 2 36.19 3.78 5.52
C SER A 2 35.31 3.69 4.27
N ILE A 3 34.41 2.72 4.20
CA ILE A 3 33.29 2.82 3.26
C ILE A 3 32.43 3.90 3.89
N ASP A 4 32.59 5.14 3.44
CA ASP A 4 31.67 6.18 3.83
C ASP A 4 30.28 5.70 3.38
N ALA A 5 29.39 5.60 4.36
CA ALA A 5 28.03 5.15 4.11
C ALA A 5 27.38 6.20 3.20
N GLU A 6 27.27 5.91 1.91
CA GLU A 6 26.78 6.87 0.92
C GLU A 6 25.27 7.11 1.03
N TYR A 7 24.52 6.10 1.52
CA TYR A 7 23.06 6.14 1.60
C TYR A 7 22.52 5.69 2.95
N PRO A 8 21.39 6.27 3.42
CA PRO A 8 20.70 5.85 4.64
C PRO A 8 20.35 4.36 4.72
N GLY A 9 20.12 3.68 3.61
CA GLY A 9 19.90 2.23 3.59
C GLY A 9 21.13 1.39 4.01
N TYR A 10 22.32 1.98 4.09
CA TYR A 10 23.52 1.31 4.60
C TYR A 10 23.50 1.21 6.14
N PRO A 11 23.75 0.04 6.75
CA PRO A 11 23.60 -0.15 8.20
C PRO A 11 24.45 0.76 9.11
N ARG A 12 25.58 1.26 8.62
CA ARG A 12 26.45 2.19 9.38
C ARG A 12 26.19 3.67 9.06
N HIS A 13 25.19 3.98 8.23
CA HIS A 13 24.83 5.36 7.95
C HIS A 13 24.26 6.03 9.21
N PRO A 14 24.61 7.29 9.52
CA PRO A 14 24.05 8.01 10.68
C PRO A 14 22.52 8.03 10.70
N GLU A 15 21.89 8.14 9.52
CA GLU A 15 20.43 8.17 9.35
C GLU A 15 19.79 6.77 9.12
N HIS A 16 20.53 5.67 9.32
CA HIS A 16 20.01 4.33 9.03
C HIS A 16 18.75 3.98 9.85
N THR A 17 18.71 4.43 11.10
CA THR A 17 17.54 4.26 11.96
C THR A 17 16.30 4.94 11.38
N ASP A 18 16.44 6.16 10.86
CA ASP A 18 15.34 6.89 10.24
C ASP A 18 14.88 6.18 8.96
N TRP A 19 15.83 5.64 8.18
CA TRP A 19 15.53 4.86 6.99
C TRP A 19 14.73 3.60 7.32
N LEU A 20 15.09 2.87 8.37
CA LEU A 20 14.33 1.71 8.86
C LEU A 20 12.93 2.09 9.34
N LEU A 21 12.80 3.21 10.06
CA LEU A 21 11.51 3.71 10.50
C LEU A 21 10.60 4.07 9.31
N GLU A 22 11.15 4.74 8.29
CA GLU A 22 10.39 5.08 7.10
C GLU A 22 10.02 3.84 6.28
N LEU A 23 10.91 2.85 6.17
CA LEU A 23 10.58 1.55 5.57
C LEU A 23 9.44 0.85 6.33
N GLY A 24 9.45 0.92 7.65
CA GLY A 24 8.34 0.45 8.50
C GLY A 24 7.03 1.19 8.20
N ARG A 25 7.07 2.51 8.00
CA ARG A 25 5.88 3.30 7.62
C ARG A 25 5.37 2.92 6.23
N ALA A 26 6.26 2.75 5.26
CA ALA A 26 5.92 2.33 3.90
C ALA A 26 5.25 0.95 3.89
N THR A 27 5.83 -0.03 4.59
CA THR A 27 5.28 -1.39 4.68
C THR A 27 3.96 -1.44 5.46
N TYR A 28 3.81 -0.63 6.51
CA TYR A 28 2.52 -0.47 7.20
C TYR A 28 1.45 0.16 6.31
N ALA A 29 1.82 1.16 5.49
CA ALA A 29 0.92 1.75 4.50
C ALA A 29 0.52 0.74 3.41
N ALA A 30 1.46 -0.07 2.93
CA ALA A 30 1.21 -1.16 1.98
C ALA A 30 0.18 -2.19 2.50
N ALA A 31 0.33 -2.62 3.76
CA ALA A 31 -0.60 -3.54 4.39
C ALA A 31 -1.98 -2.89 4.59
N GLY A 32 -2.01 -1.67 5.12
CA GLY A 32 -3.25 -0.94 5.37
C GLY A 32 -4.07 -0.68 4.10
N LEU A 33 -3.44 -0.48 2.94
CA LEU A 33 -4.16 -0.34 1.66
C LEU A 33 -4.93 -1.62 1.29
N SER A 34 -4.34 -2.78 1.55
CA SER A 34 -5.00 -4.07 1.32
C SER A 34 -6.19 -4.26 2.26
N GLY A 35 -6.03 -3.85 3.53
CA GLY A 35 -7.13 -3.85 4.51
C GLY A 35 -8.31 -2.99 4.09
N ILE A 36 -8.08 -1.79 3.55
CA ILE A 36 -9.17 -0.93 3.09
C ILE A 36 -9.93 -1.52 1.90
N ALA A 37 -9.23 -2.08 0.91
CA ALA A 37 -9.90 -2.76 -0.21
C ALA A 37 -10.73 -3.97 0.26
N PHE A 38 -10.20 -4.74 1.21
CA PHE A 38 -10.91 -5.84 1.87
C PHE A 38 -12.16 -5.36 2.60
N ASP A 39 -12.04 -4.27 3.38
CA ASP A 39 -13.14 -3.70 4.17
C ASP A 39 -14.26 -3.16 3.29
N LEU A 40 -13.90 -2.49 2.19
CA LEU A 40 -14.89 -2.00 1.22
C LEU A 40 -15.71 -3.15 0.63
N LEU A 41 -15.07 -4.27 0.27
CA LEU A 41 -15.76 -5.45 -0.26
C LEU A 41 -16.72 -6.08 0.75
N ARG A 42 -16.29 -6.26 2.00
CA ARG A 42 -17.15 -6.91 3.00
C ARG A 42 -18.26 -6.00 3.52
N VAL A 43 -17.97 -4.71 3.74
CA VAL A 43 -18.94 -3.76 4.35
C VAL A 43 -19.93 -3.26 3.31
N HIS A 44 -19.46 -2.89 2.12
CA HIS A 44 -20.32 -2.22 1.12
C HIS A 44 -20.76 -3.15 -0.01
N SER A 45 -20.08 -4.27 -0.22
CA SER A 45 -20.43 -5.24 -1.27
C SER A 45 -20.86 -6.61 -0.73
N GLY A 46 -20.91 -6.80 0.60
CA GLY A 46 -21.44 -8.01 1.23
C GLY A 46 -20.63 -9.28 1.00
N PHE A 47 -19.34 -9.16 0.66
CA PHE A 47 -18.46 -10.33 0.55
C PHE A 47 -18.16 -10.93 1.92
N GLU A 48 -18.15 -12.26 1.99
CA GLU A 48 -17.69 -12.97 3.17
C GLU A 48 -16.19 -12.82 3.37
N SER A 49 -15.75 -12.67 4.62
CA SER A 49 -14.33 -12.43 4.93
C SER A 49 -13.45 -13.63 4.53
N GLU A 50 -13.99 -14.85 4.60
CA GLU A 50 -13.28 -16.08 4.22
C GLU A 50 -12.87 -16.12 2.74
N ASP A 51 -13.69 -15.53 1.86
CA ASP A 51 -13.45 -15.45 0.43
C ASP A 51 -12.38 -14.41 0.04
N LEU A 52 -11.95 -13.60 1.01
CA LEU A 52 -11.07 -12.46 0.79
C LEU A 52 -9.68 -12.64 1.42
N TYR A 53 -9.52 -13.49 2.45
CA TYR A 53 -8.25 -13.59 3.20
C TYR A 53 -7.03 -13.95 2.36
N LYS A 54 -7.22 -14.71 1.28
CA LYS A 54 -6.14 -15.15 0.38
C LYS A 54 -5.94 -14.21 -0.81
N ASP A 55 -6.76 -13.17 -0.94
CA ASP A 55 -6.72 -12.30 -2.09
C ASP A 55 -5.67 -11.20 -1.90
N PRO A 56 -4.65 -11.11 -2.79
CA PRO A 56 -3.74 -9.98 -2.79
C PRO A 56 -4.48 -8.71 -3.22
N LEU A 57 -3.92 -7.54 -2.89
CA LEU A 57 -4.52 -6.24 -3.23
C LEU A 57 -5.01 -6.16 -4.68
N GLY A 58 -4.22 -6.62 -5.66
CA GLY A 58 -4.63 -6.57 -7.07
C GLY A 58 -5.94 -7.34 -7.36
N ARG A 59 -6.18 -8.46 -6.69
CA ARG A 59 -7.43 -9.22 -6.84
C ARG A 59 -8.58 -8.57 -6.08
N LEU A 60 -8.32 -7.98 -4.92
CA LEU A 60 -9.33 -7.17 -4.20
C LEU A 60 -9.80 -5.98 -5.06
N LEU A 61 -8.86 -5.28 -5.71
CA LEU A 61 -9.17 -4.19 -6.64
C LEU A 61 -9.93 -4.68 -7.87
N GLU A 62 -9.57 -5.85 -8.40
CA GLU A 62 -10.34 -6.46 -9.49
C GLU A 62 -11.79 -6.73 -9.09
N LYS A 63 -12.03 -7.27 -7.89
CA LYS A 63 -13.38 -7.49 -7.35
C LYS A 63 -14.15 -6.17 -7.21
N LEU A 64 -13.53 -5.13 -6.64
CA LEU A 64 -14.13 -3.81 -6.51
C LEU A 64 -14.48 -3.20 -7.86
N ARG A 65 -13.64 -3.36 -8.88
CA ARG A 65 -13.91 -2.85 -10.23
C ARG A 65 -15.04 -3.61 -10.94
N ARG A 66 -15.14 -4.93 -10.73
CA ARG A 66 -16.21 -5.75 -11.32
C ARG A 66 -17.56 -5.48 -10.68
N THR A 67 -17.58 -5.14 -9.40
CA THR A 67 -18.82 -4.91 -8.65
C THR A 67 -18.63 -3.72 -7.70
N PRO A 68 -18.53 -2.49 -8.26
CA PRO A 68 -18.24 -1.32 -7.46
C PRO A 68 -19.43 -1.02 -6.54
N PRO A 69 -19.20 -0.85 -5.23
CA PRO A 69 -20.26 -0.45 -4.31
C PRO A 69 -20.81 0.92 -4.72
N ALA A 70 -22.11 1.14 -4.52
CA ALA A 70 -22.79 2.39 -4.84
C ALA A 70 -22.50 3.49 -3.78
N VAL A 71 -21.21 3.80 -3.59
CA VAL A 71 -20.71 4.78 -2.61
C VAL A 71 -19.87 5.83 -3.35
N GLY A 72 -20.14 7.11 -3.06
CA GLY A 72 -19.41 8.21 -3.67
C GLY A 72 -17.90 8.12 -3.44
N GLY A 73 -17.12 8.38 -4.50
CA GLY A 73 -15.65 8.37 -4.43
C GLY A 73 -15.00 6.99 -4.57
N ILE A 74 -15.77 5.92 -4.82
CA ILE A 74 -15.23 4.57 -5.02
C ILE A 74 -14.31 4.48 -6.25
N GLU A 75 -14.67 5.12 -7.36
CA GLU A 75 -13.89 5.10 -8.59
C GLU A 75 -12.52 5.79 -8.40
N ASP A 76 -12.52 6.96 -7.75
CA ASP A 76 -11.30 7.67 -7.35
C ASP A 76 -10.41 6.80 -6.45
N PHE A 77 -11.00 6.08 -5.49
CA PHE A 77 -10.25 5.17 -4.63
C PHE A 77 -9.61 4.05 -5.45
N ILE A 78 -10.36 3.41 -6.34
CA ILE A 78 -9.85 2.32 -7.18
C ILE A 78 -8.66 2.83 -8.01
N ALA A 79 -8.79 3.98 -8.68
CA ALA A 79 -7.71 4.57 -9.47
C ALA A 79 -6.45 4.84 -8.63
N LEU A 80 -6.60 5.51 -7.48
CA LEU A 80 -5.47 5.78 -6.57
C LEU A 80 -4.85 4.49 -6.02
N ALA A 81 -5.67 3.46 -5.76
CA ALA A 81 -5.19 2.19 -5.24
C ALA A 81 -4.48 1.35 -6.31
N GLU A 82 -4.87 1.45 -7.59
CA GLU A 82 -4.15 0.84 -8.71
C GLU A 82 -2.77 1.46 -8.90
N ASP A 83 -2.65 2.80 -8.82
CA ASP A 83 -1.35 3.48 -8.84
C ASP A 83 -0.49 3.07 -7.63
N ALA A 84 -1.10 3.05 -6.44
CA ALA A 84 -0.41 2.65 -5.22
C ALA A 84 -0.04 1.16 -5.18
N LEU A 85 -0.77 0.27 -5.87
CA LEU A 85 -0.45 -1.15 -6.00
C LEU A 85 0.91 -1.34 -6.67
N VAL A 86 1.23 -0.54 -7.68
CA VAL A 86 2.52 -0.57 -8.37
C VAL A 86 3.64 -0.28 -7.38
N VAL A 87 3.54 0.84 -6.66
CA VAL A 87 4.53 1.28 -5.65
C VAL A 87 4.63 0.28 -4.50
N ARG A 88 3.50 -0.22 -4.01
CA ARG A 88 3.43 -1.26 -2.98
C ARG A 88 4.23 -2.49 -3.38
N ASN A 89 4.01 -2.98 -4.60
CA ASN A 89 4.70 -4.17 -5.11
C ASN A 89 6.19 -3.90 -5.31
N ASP A 90 6.57 -2.69 -5.72
CA ASP A 90 7.98 -2.33 -5.84
C ASP A 90 8.68 -2.34 -4.48
N VAL A 91 8.06 -1.82 -3.41
CA VAL A 91 8.62 -1.87 -2.05
C VAL A 91 8.67 -3.31 -1.51
N LEU A 92 7.59 -4.09 -1.63
CA LEU A 92 7.51 -5.45 -1.07
C LEU A 92 8.37 -6.48 -1.80
N HIS A 93 8.64 -6.27 -3.09
CA HIS A 93 9.46 -7.17 -3.91
C HIS A 93 10.84 -6.58 -4.23
N ALA A 94 11.23 -5.50 -3.57
CA ALA A 94 12.60 -5.01 -3.64
C ALA A 94 13.53 -5.97 -2.90
N LEU A 95 14.70 -6.22 -3.50
CA LEU A 95 15.74 -7.04 -2.90
C LEU A 95 16.63 -6.18 -2.00
N PRO A 96 17.01 -6.67 -0.81
CA PRO A 96 18.02 -6.02 0.00
C PRO A 96 19.37 -6.07 -0.73
N VAL A 97 20.03 -4.92 -0.78
CA VAL A 97 21.38 -4.72 -1.31
C VAL A 97 22.18 -3.88 -0.32
N LEU A 98 23.47 -3.70 -0.59
CA LEU A 98 24.37 -2.96 0.31
C LEU A 98 23.85 -1.56 0.70
N HIS A 99 23.20 -0.86 -0.23
CA HIS A 99 22.76 0.52 -0.07
C HIS A 99 21.30 0.69 0.41
N GLY A 100 20.57 -0.40 0.66
CA GLY A 100 19.15 -0.37 0.99
C GLY A 100 18.35 -1.39 0.18
N LEU A 101 17.22 -0.97 -0.42
CA LEU A 101 16.41 -1.87 -1.25
C LEU A 101 16.47 -1.49 -2.72
N ARG A 102 16.51 -2.50 -3.59
CA ARG A 102 16.50 -2.34 -5.04
C ARG A 102 15.47 -3.23 -5.70
N ARG A 103 14.60 -2.65 -6.51
CA ARG A 103 13.61 -3.35 -7.33
C ARG A 103 14.02 -3.30 -8.80
N ARG A 104 13.90 -4.45 -9.46
CA ARG A 104 13.96 -4.61 -10.92
C ARG A 104 12.78 -5.45 -11.37
N ARG A 105 12.24 -5.18 -12.55
CA ARG A 105 11.16 -6.00 -13.13
C ARG A 105 11.74 -6.94 -14.17
N SER A 106 11.19 -8.15 -14.27
CA SER A 106 11.66 -9.17 -15.23
C SER A 106 11.07 -8.94 -16.62
N ASP A 107 9.88 -8.35 -16.66
CA ASP A 107 9.13 -7.95 -17.86
C ASP A 107 9.59 -6.60 -18.44
N ASP A 108 10.31 -5.79 -17.65
CA ASP A 108 10.95 -4.55 -18.11
C ASP A 108 12.35 -4.42 -17.51
N LEU A 109 13.37 -4.75 -18.32
CA LEU A 109 14.78 -4.70 -17.93
C LEU A 109 15.30 -3.26 -17.68
N GLY A 110 14.63 -2.25 -18.23
CA GLY A 110 14.95 -0.83 -17.99
C GLY A 110 14.38 -0.32 -16.66
N TYR A 111 13.39 -1.01 -16.10
CA TYR A 111 12.75 -0.60 -14.86
C TYR A 111 13.64 -0.88 -13.64
N VAL A 112 14.12 0.20 -13.02
CA VAL A 112 14.86 0.15 -11.76
C VAL A 112 14.29 1.16 -10.77
N ARG A 113 13.96 0.70 -9.56
CA ARG A 113 13.68 1.57 -8.42
C ARG A 113 14.65 1.28 -7.29
N ASN A 114 15.18 2.34 -6.68
CA ASN A 114 16.05 2.26 -5.53
C ASN A 114 15.36 2.96 -4.35
N TYR A 115 15.36 2.31 -3.21
CA TYR A 115 14.91 2.86 -1.93
C TYR A 115 16.12 2.98 -1.01
N TYR A 116 17.10 3.76 -1.43
CA TYR A 116 18.38 3.89 -0.72
C TYR A 116 18.33 5.05 0.29
N ASP A 117 17.50 6.05 0.03
CA ASP A 117 17.39 7.26 0.84
C ASP A 117 15.99 7.38 1.48
N LEU A 118 15.86 8.35 2.37
CA LEU A 118 14.59 8.67 3.03
C LEU A 118 13.55 9.22 2.07
N ALA A 119 13.95 9.98 1.04
CA ALA A 119 13.04 10.67 0.14
C ALA A 119 12.23 9.68 -0.70
N SER A 120 12.89 8.69 -1.29
CA SER A 120 12.29 7.61 -2.07
C SER A 120 11.31 6.77 -1.25
N LEU A 121 11.63 6.47 0.02
CA LEU A 121 10.71 5.78 0.92
C LEU A 121 9.52 6.67 1.32
N ARG A 122 9.74 7.95 1.62
CA ARG A 122 8.67 8.91 1.95
C ARG A 122 7.70 9.09 0.79
N GLU A 123 8.21 9.18 -0.44
CA GLU A 123 7.37 9.24 -1.65
C GLU A 123 6.48 7.99 -1.75
N ALA A 124 7.08 6.80 -1.60
CA ALA A 124 6.34 5.55 -1.63
C ALA A 124 5.27 5.48 -0.53
N THR A 125 5.64 5.86 0.70
CA THR A 125 4.72 5.97 1.85
C THR A 125 3.56 6.91 1.51
N GLN A 126 3.83 8.08 0.95
CA GLN A 126 2.82 9.10 0.67
C GLN A 126 1.81 8.64 -0.37
N VAL A 127 2.26 7.99 -1.45
CA VAL A 127 1.38 7.42 -2.48
C VAL A 127 0.39 6.43 -1.85
N MET A 128 0.90 5.49 -1.04
CA MET A 128 0.06 4.49 -0.38
C MET A 128 -0.87 5.13 0.67
N GLN A 129 -0.40 6.13 1.41
CA GLN A 129 -1.23 6.85 2.39
C GLN A 129 -2.34 7.67 1.74
N ASN A 130 -2.10 8.26 0.56
CA ASN A 130 -3.13 8.99 -0.17
C ASN A 130 -4.26 8.07 -0.61
N ALA A 131 -3.94 6.92 -1.19
CA ALA A 131 -4.94 5.91 -1.54
C ALA A 131 -5.72 5.41 -0.31
N ARG A 132 -5.02 5.15 0.81
CA ARG A 132 -5.66 4.77 2.08
C ARG A 132 -6.60 5.83 2.63
N ARG A 133 -6.21 7.11 2.57
CA ARG A 133 -7.04 8.21 3.06
C ARG A 133 -8.34 8.27 2.27
N LYS A 134 -8.25 8.23 0.93
CA LYS A 134 -9.43 8.20 0.08
C LYS A 134 -10.30 6.98 0.35
N GLY A 135 -9.70 5.80 0.50
CA GLY A 135 -10.46 4.59 0.81
C GLY A 135 -11.14 4.63 2.18
N ASN A 136 -10.55 5.29 3.18
CA ASN A 136 -11.22 5.57 4.46
C ASN A 136 -12.40 6.53 4.29
N GLU A 137 -12.27 7.60 3.50
CA GLU A 137 -13.38 8.51 3.21
C GLU A 137 -14.56 7.76 2.59
N VAL A 138 -14.29 6.83 1.68
CA VAL A 138 -15.30 5.96 1.05
C VAL A 138 -15.87 4.97 2.07
N LEU A 139 -15.01 4.27 2.82
CA LEU A 139 -15.43 3.25 3.79
C LEU A 139 -16.38 3.82 4.85
N TYR A 140 -16.10 5.03 5.33
CA TYR A 140 -16.90 5.73 6.34
C TYR A 140 -17.85 6.79 5.76
N ALA A 141 -18.15 6.73 4.46
CA ALA A 141 -19.11 7.61 3.83
C ALA A 141 -20.46 7.58 4.58
N GLY A 142 -21.17 8.71 4.59
CA GLY A 142 -22.44 8.83 5.34
C GLY A 142 -22.29 8.72 6.86
N GLY A 143 -21.10 9.02 7.41
CA GLY A 143 -20.85 8.94 8.86
C GLY A 143 -20.69 7.52 9.39
N GLY A 144 -20.30 6.57 8.53
CA GLY A 144 -19.97 5.20 8.90
C GLY A 144 -21.17 4.30 9.20
N GLU A 145 -22.36 4.64 8.69
CA GLU A 145 -23.56 3.84 8.94
C GLU A 145 -23.44 2.40 8.44
N ALA A 146 -22.87 2.19 7.25
CA ALA A 146 -22.64 0.86 6.70
C ALA A 146 -21.71 0.02 7.59
N VAL A 147 -20.64 0.64 8.12
CA VAL A 147 -19.72 -0.03 9.07
C VAL A 147 -20.44 -0.39 10.36
N ARG A 148 -21.24 0.52 10.94
CA ARG A 148 -22.04 0.22 12.15
C ARG A 148 -22.99 -0.96 11.91
N ARG A 149 -23.75 -0.93 10.82
CA ARG A 149 -24.66 -2.02 10.45
C ARG A 149 -23.93 -3.35 10.31
N TRP A 150 -22.77 -3.36 9.63
CA TRP A 150 -21.96 -4.55 9.48
C TRP A 150 -21.51 -5.12 10.84
N VAL A 151 -21.02 -4.27 11.74
CA VAL A 151 -20.61 -4.67 13.10
C VAL A 151 -21.78 -5.21 13.93
N GLU A 152 -22.96 -4.61 13.81
CA GLU A 152 -24.16 -5.01 14.56
C GLU A 152 -24.85 -6.26 13.98
N SER A 153 -24.56 -6.60 12.73
CA SER A 153 -25.17 -7.74 12.01
C SER A 153 -24.43 -9.07 12.17
N GLY A 154 -23.22 -9.06 12.72
CA GLY A 154 -22.39 -10.25 13.00
C GLY A 154 -22.58 -10.78 14.40
#